data_AF-A0A2D4J6S2-F1
#
_entry.id   AF-A0A2D4J6S2-F1
#
_cell.length_a   1.000
_cell.length_b   1.000
_cell.length_c   1.000
_cell.angle_alpha   90.00
_cell.angle_beta   90.00
_cell.angle_gamma   90.00
#
_symmetry.space_group_name_H-M   'P 1'
#
loop_
_entity.id
_entity.type
_entity.pdbx_description
1 polymer ?
#
loop_
_entity_poly.entity_id
_entity_poly.type
_entity_poly.pdbx_seq_one_letter_code
_entity_poly.pdbx_strand_id
1 'polypeptide(L)'
;GLRESISKVRSSVAYAVSAIAHWDWPEAWPELFNLLMEMLVSGDLNAVHGAMRVLTEFTREVTDIQMPLVAPVILPEMYKIFTMAEVYGIRTRSRAVEIFTTCAQMICNMEELEKGAAKVLIFPVVQQFTEAFVQALQMPDGPTSDSGLKMEVLKAVTALVKNYPRHMISSMQQILPIVWNTLTESAAFYLCENRSKLYRRSGRSSGF
;
A
#
# COMPACT_ATOMS: atom_id res chain seq x y z
N GLY A 1 15.91 -6.11 -16.68
CA GLY A 1 14.55 -5.66 -17.04
C GLY A 1 13.93 -4.75 -15.99
N LEU A 2 13.78 -5.19 -14.73
CA LEU A 2 13.14 -4.40 -13.68
C LEU A 2 13.89 -3.12 -13.26
N ARG A 3 15.18 -3.00 -13.63
CA ARG A 3 16.01 -1.79 -13.44
C ARG A 3 15.96 -0.82 -14.62
N GLU A 4 15.20 -1.13 -15.67
CA GLU A 4 15.12 -0.32 -16.88
C GLU A 4 14.69 1.11 -16.56
N SER A 5 15.32 2.11 -17.16
CA SER A 5 15.01 3.52 -17.01
C SER A 5 13.63 3.89 -17.57
N ILE A 6 13.27 3.32 -18.73
CA ILE A 6 11.98 3.57 -19.40
C ILE A 6 10.85 2.90 -18.60
N SER A 7 10.01 3.71 -17.97
CA SER A 7 8.93 3.24 -17.09
C SER A 7 7.94 2.29 -17.76
N LYS A 8 7.63 2.49 -19.05
CA LYS A 8 6.75 1.61 -19.83
C LYS A 8 7.36 0.21 -20.01
N VAL A 9 8.64 0.13 -20.38
CA VAL A 9 9.35 -1.15 -20.54
C VAL A 9 9.45 -1.85 -19.18
N ARG A 10 9.88 -1.11 -18.14
CA ARG A 10 9.94 -1.63 -16.77
C ARG A 10 8.61 -2.19 -16.29
N SER A 11 7.51 -1.50 -16.63
CA SER A 11 6.14 -1.91 -16.30
C SER A 11 5.72 -3.20 -17.00
N SER A 12 6.04 -3.34 -18.29
CA SER A 12 5.77 -4.56 -19.07
C SER A 12 6.59 -5.74 -18.57
N VAL A 13 7.86 -5.52 -18.21
CA VAL A 13 8.70 -6.55 -17.61
C VAL A 13 8.12 -6.98 -16.26
N ALA A 14 7.72 -6.04 -15.40
CA ALA A 14 7.10 -6.38 -14.12
C ALA A 14 5.83 -7.21 -14.30
N TYR A 15 4.99 -6.86 -15.27
CA TYR A 15 3.80 -7.64 -15.59
C TYR A 15 4.13 -9.08 -16.02
N ALA A 16 5.11 -9.24 -16.92
CA ALA A 16 5.55 -10.56 -17.36
C ALA A 16 6.13 -11.39 -16.19
N VAL A 17 6.93 -10.78 -15.31
CA VAL A 17 7.48 -11.45 -14.12
C VAL A 17 6.37 -11.89 -13.17
N SER A 18 5.37 -11.03 -12.91
CA SER A 18 4.21 -11.40 -12.09
C SER A 18 3.41 -12.56 -12.70
N ALA A 19 3.23 -12.57 -14.02
CA ALA A 19 2.54 -13.66 -14.71
C ALA A 19 3.30 -15.00 -14.62
N ILE A 20 4.63 -14.96 -14.68
CA ILE A 20 5.47 -16.16 -14.47
C ILE A 20 5.38 -16.61 -13.00
N ALA A 21 5.50 -15.67 -12.05
CA ALA A 21 5.47 -15.96 -10.62
C ALA A 21 4.20 -16.70 -10.19
N HIS A 22 3.04 -16.38 -10.80
CA HIS A 22 1.77 -17.06 -10.55
C HIS A 22 1.82 -18.58 -10.79
N TRP A 23 2.63 -19.04 -11.76
CA TRP A 23 2.76 -20.46 -12.09
C TRP A 23 3.98 -21.12 -11.46
N ASP A 24 5.07 -20.34 -11.30
CA ASP A 24 6.39 -20.89 -11.02
C ASP A 24 6.80 -20.72 -9.55
N TRP A 25 6.16 -19.84 -8.77
CA TRP A 25 6.51 -19.64 -7.37
C TRP A 25 5.53 -20.37 -6.44
N PRO A 26 6.02 -21.09 -5.40
CA PRO A 26 7.42 -21.17 -4.94
C PRO A 26 8.28 -22.29 -5.54
N GLU A 27 7.71 -23.29 -6.21
CA GLU A 27 8.43 -24.54 -6.51
C GLU A 27 9.49 -24.42 -7.61
N ALA A 28 9.15 -23.77 -8.72
CA ALA A 28 10.02 -23.65 -9.89
C ALA A 28 10.94 -22.40 -9.83
N TRP A 29 10.56 -21.39 -9.06
CA TRP A 29 11.34 -20.16 -8.89
C TRP A 29 11.47 -19.71 -7.41
N PRO A 30 12.04 -20.54 -6.52
CA PRO A 30 12.07 -20.26 -5.07
C PRO A 30 12.80 -18.96 -4.71
N GLU A 31 13.83 -18.58 -5.46
CA GLU A 31 14.65 -17.39 -5.19
C GLU A 31 13.98 -16.06 -5.55
N LEU A 32 12.79 -16.07 -6.18
CA LEU A 32 12.14 -14.85 -6.66
C LEU A 32 11.95 -13.80 -5.56
N PHE A 33 11.53 -14.23 -4.36
CA PHE A 33 11.32 -13.31 -3.24
C PHE A 33 12.62 -12.62 -2.82
N ASN A 34 13.70 -13.39 -2.63
CA ASN A 34 15.01 -12.87 -2.23
C ASN A 34 15.53 -11.87 -3.27
N LEU A 35 15.44 -12.20 -4.55
CA LEU A 35 15.85 -11.33 -5.65
C LEU A 35 15.06 -10.00 -5.66
N LEU A 36 13.75 -10.03 -5.41
CA LEU A 36 12.94 -8.82 -5.33
C LEU A 36 13.32 -7.96 -4.11
N MET A 37 13.60 -8.59 -2.96
CA MET A 37 14.05 -7.88 -1.76
C MET A 37 15.41 -7.20 -1.95
N GLU A 38 16.36 -7.85 -2.62
CA GLU A 38 17.65 -7.25 -3.00
C GLU A 38 17.48 -5.99 -3.86
N MET A 39 16.49 -5.99 -4.76
CA MET A 39 16.18 -4.82 -5.57
C MET A 39 15.64 -3.65 -4.74
N LEU A 40 14.86 -3.91 -3.68
CA LEU A 40 14.36 -2.86 -2.79
C LEU A 40 15.50 -2.16 -2.03
N VAL A 41 16.52 -2.91 -1.61
CA VAL A 41 17.65 -2.36 -0.82
C VAL A 41 18.82 -1.87 -1.67
N SER A 42 18.73 -1.98 -3.00
CA SER A 42 19.83 -1.67 -3.92
C SER A 42 20.19 -0.18 -4.05
N GLY A 43 19.33 0.73 -3.59
CA GLY A 43 19.49 2.18 -3.76
C GLY A 43 19.10 2.71 -5.16
N ASP A 44 18.81 1.82 -6.12
CA ASP A 44 18.33 2.20 -7.45
C ASP A 44 16.80 2.39 -7.46
N LEU A 45 16.34 3.63 -7.61
CA LEU A 45 14.91 3.97 -7.65
C LEU A 45 14.14 3.26 -8.78
N ASN A 46 14.79 2.96 -9.91
CA ASN A 46 14.15 2.18 -10.97
C ASN A 46 13.96 0.74 -10.53
N ALA A 47 14.99 0.14 -9.90
CA ALA A 47 14.90 -1.20 -9.33
C ALA A 47 13.77 -1.32 -8.30
N VAL A 48 13.71 -0.39 -7.34
CA VAL A 48 12.65 -0.33 -6.32
C VAL A 48 11.28 -0.23 -6.99
N HIS A 49 11.11 0.68 -7.95
CA HIS A 49 9.83 0.85 -8.65
C HIS A 49 9.42 -0.43 -9.40
N GLY A 50 10.36 -1.12 -10.06
CA GLY A 50 10.11 -2.37 -10.76
C GLY A 50 9.72 -3.48 -9.79
N ALA A 51 10.49 -3.68 -8.73
CA ALA A 51 10.27 -4.71 -7.72
C ALA A 51 8.94 -4.49 -6.97
N MET A 52 8.63 -3.26 -6.55
CA MET A 52 7.36 -2.93 -5.89
C MET A 52 6.15 -3.24 -6.76
N ARG A 53 6.25 -3.10 -8.09
CA ARG A 53 5.18 -3.50 -9.01
C ARG A 53 4.96 -5.00 -9.03
N VAL A 54 6.04 -5.78 -9.04
CA VAL A 54 5.97 -7.24 -8.99
C VAL A 54 5.44 -7.71 -7.63
N LEU A 55 5.96 -7.14 -6.54
CA LEU A 55 5.61 -7.48 -5.16
C LEU A 55 4.12 -7.26 -4.85
N THR A 56 3.46 -6.28 -5.48
CA THR A 56 2.02 -6.09 -5.34
C THR A 56 1.22 -7.32 -5.80
N GLU A 57 1.62 -7.96 -6.91
CA GLU A 57 0.95 -9.18 -7.39
C GLU A 57 1.47 -10.42 -6.67
N PHE A 58 2.80 -10.51 -6.50
CA PHE A 58 3.45 -11.64 -5.82
C PHE A 58 2.88 -11.89 -4.41
N THR A 59 2.66 -10.83 -3.63
CA THR A 59 2.15 -10.97 -2.25
C THR A 59 0.72 -11.51 -2.18
N ARG A 60 -0.04 -11.50 -3.29
CA ARG A 60 -1.35 -12.15 -3.39
C ARG A 60 -1.25 -13.66 -3.61
N GLU A 61 -0.13 -14.13 -4.16
CA GLU A 61 0.16 -15.56 -4.37
C GLU A 61 0.79 -16.22 -3.12
N VAL A 62 1.22 -15.41 -2.15
CA VAL A 62 1.80 -15.92 -0.89
C VAL A 62 0.71 -16.57 -0.04
N THR A 63 0.85 -17.88 0.19
CA THR A 63 -0.04 -18.68 1.03
C THR A 63 0.32 -18.59 2.52
N ASP A 64 -0.55 -19.14 3.36
CA ASP A 64 -0.34 -19.33 4.79
C ASP A 64 0.94 -20.11 5.13
N ILE A 65 1.35 -21.05 4.27
CA ILE A 65 2.60 -21.82 4.42
C ILE A 65 3.83 -20.92 4.31
N GLN A 66 3.81 -19.95 3.39
CA GLN A 66 4.97 -19.11 3.08
C GLN A 66 4.96 -17.77 3.82
N MET A 67 3.80 -17.29 4.25
CA MET A 67 3.65 -16.01 4.94
C MET A 67 4.55 -15.86 6.20
N PRO A 68 4.80 -16.91 7.02
CA PRO A 68 5.74 -16.82 8.14
C PRO A 68 7.18 -16.47 7.75
N LEU A 69 7.59 -16.81 6.52
CA LEU A 69 8.93 -16.48 5.99
C LEU A 69 8.93 -15.11 5.28
N VAL A 70 7.82 -14.75 4.65
CA VAL A 70 7.69 -13.52 3.85
C VAL A 70 7.42 -12.30 4.73
N ALA A 71 6.42 -12.34 5.62
CA ALA A 71 5.95 -11.18 6.38
C ALA A 71 7.05 -10.50 7.23
N PRO A 72 7.88 -11.23 8.00
CA PRO A 72 8.92 -10.60 8.83
C PRO A 72 9.98 -9.85 8.02
N VAL A 73 10.16 -10.20 6.75
CA VAL A 73 11.16 -9.61 5.85
C VAL A 73 10.56 -8.44 5.06
N ILE A 74 9.37 -8.61 4.50
CA ILE A 74 8.77 -7.60 3.62
C ILE A 74 8.17 -6.42 4.39
N LEU A 75 7.52 -6.65 5.54
CA LEU A 75 6.80 -5.61 6.26
C LEU A 75 7.72 -4.48 6.78
N PRO A 76 8.91 -4.75 7.34
CA PRO A 76 9.86 -3.69 7.69
C PRO A 76 10.29 -2.85 6.49
N GLU A 77 10.53 -3.46 5.32
CA GLU A 77 10.92 -2.70 4.13
C GLU A 77 9.74 -1.88 3.57
N MET A 78 8.50 -2.39 3.64
CA MET A 78 7.32 -1.61 3.29
C MET A 78 7.16 -0.38 4.18
N TYR A 79 7.42 -0.53 5.50
CA TYR A 79 7.37 0.58 6.44
C TYR A 79 8.37 1.67 6.06
N LYS A 80 9.62 1.28 5.78
CA LYS A 80 10.68 2.19 5.35
C LYS A 80 10.33 2.91 4.05
N ILE A 81 9.86 2.18 3.03
CA ILE A 81 9.43 2.79 1.77
C ILE A 81 8.28 3.78 2.00
N PHE A 82 7.28 3.40 2.81
CA PHE A 82 6.12 4.23 3.08
C PHE A 82 6.45 5.54 3.82
N THR A 83 7.42 5.51 4.73
CA THR A 83 7.79 6.67 5.58
C THR A 83 8.77 7.63 4.92
N MET A 84 9.62 7.19 4.00
CA MET A 84 10.61 8.03 3.30
C MET A 84 10.00 8.78 2.10
N ALA A 85 9.15 9.76 2.38
CA ALA A 85 8.41 10.55 1.39
C ALA A 85 9.30 11.42 0.48
N GLU A 86 10.50 11.76 0.95
CA GLU A 86 11.53 12.51 0.25
C GLU A 86 12.31 11.67 -0.78
N VAL A 87 12.28 10.34 -0.64
CA VAL A 87 12.99 9.40 -1.53
C VAL A 87 12.02 8.73 -2.50
N TYR A 88 10.87 8.25 -2.00
CA TYR A 88 9.95 7.46 -2.80
C TYR A 88 8.69 8.24 -3.19
N GLY A 89 8.34 8.16 -4.47
CA GLY A 89 7.13 8.80 -4.99
C GLY A 89 5.83 8.20 -4.44
N ILE A 90 4.76 8.99 -4.50
CA ILE A 90 3.41 8.67 -3.99
C ILE A 90 2.94 7.27 -4.40
N ARG A 91 3.09 6.90 -5.68
CA ARG A 91 2.62 5.61 -6.22
C ARG A 91 3.40 4.41 -5.66
N THR A 92 4.70 4.56 -5.41
CA THR A 92 5.53 3.51 -4.80
C THR A 92 5.13 3.30 -3.34
N ARG A 93 4.95 4.40 -2.61
CA ARG A 93 4.48 4.39 -1.21
C ARG A 93 3.09 3.80 -1.08
N SER A 94 2.19 4.12 -2.00
CA SER A 94 0.84 3.54 -2.07
C SER A 94 0.88 2.01 -2.23
N ARG A 95 1.79 1.48 -3.04
CA ARG A 95 1.98 0.02 -3.18
C ARG A 95 2.50 -0.63 -1.90
N ALA A 96 3.30 0.07 -1.10
CA ALA A 96 3.75 -0.43 0.19
C ALA A 96 2.56 -0.62 1.15
N VAL A 97 1.60 0.31 1.13
CA VAL A 97 0.34 0.19 1.89
C VAL A 97 -0.52 -0.97 1.38
N GLU A 98 -0.60 -1.15 0.06
CA GLU A 98 -1.32 -2.26 -0.56
C GLU A 98 -0.74 -3.62 -0.14
N ILE A 99 0.59 -3.77 -0.24
CA ILE A 99 1.31 -4.98 0.21
C ILE A 99 1.09 -5.24 1.70
N PHE A 100 1.23 -4.21 2.54
CA PHE A 100 0.94 -4.32 3.97
C PHE A 100 -0.48 -4.87 4.22
N THR A 101 -1.47 -4.33 3.49
CA THR A 101 -2.88 -4.73 3.65
C THR A 101 -3.10 -6.18 3.21
N THR A 102 -2.48 -6.61 2.12
CA THR A 102 -2.53 -8.00 1.65
C THR A 102 -1.93 -8.97 2.67
N CYS A 103 -0.73 -8.66 3.21
CA CYS A 103 -0.13 -9.47 4.27
C CYS A 103 -1.02 -9.49 5.53
N ALA A 104 -1.56 -8.36 5.94
CA ALA A 104 -2.45 -8.26 7.10
C ALA A 104 -3.72 -9.10 6.94
N GLN A 105 -4.29 -9.16 5.75
CA GLN A 105 -5.45 -10.02 5.50
C GLN A 105 -5.08 -11.50 5.60
N MET A 106 -3.98 -11.93 4.98
CA MET A 106 -3.56 -13.33 5.05
C MET A 106 -3.22 -13.75 6.50
N ILE A 107 -2.49 -12.92 7.24
CA ILE A 107 -2.15 -13.19 8.65
C ILE A 107 -3.41 -13.26 9.52
N CYS A 108 -4.45 -12.47 9.21
CA CYS A 108 -5.74 -12.59 9.89
C CYS A 108 -6.40 -13.95 9.63
N ASN A 109 -6.43 -14.39 8.36
CA ASN A 109 -6.96 -15.70 8.00
C ASN A 109 -6.18 -16.84 8.69
N MET A 110 -4.86 -16.70 8.82
CA MET A 110 -4.02 -17.66 9.55
C MET A 110 -4.37 -17.71 11.04
N GLU A 111 -4.56 -16.57 11.70
CA GLU A 111 -4.90 -16.48 13.12
C GLU A 111 -6.26 -17.15 13.45
N GLU A 112 -7.20 -17.16 12.49
CA GLU A 112 -8.48 -17.87 12.62
C GLU A 112 -8.32 -19.40 12.63
N LEU A 113 -7.31 -19.93 11.93
CA LEU A 113 -7.02 -21.36 11.85
C LEU A 113 -6.07 -21.83 12.96
N GLU A 114 -4.98 -21.08 13.18
CA GLU A 114 -3.96 -21.34 14.19
C GLU A 114 -3.65 -20.07 14.99
N LYS A 115 -4.01 -20.10 16.29
CA LYS A 115 -3.81 -18.97 17.18
C LYS A 115 -2.32 -18.66 17.38
N GLY A 116 -1.97 -17.38 17.34
CA GLY A 116 -0.62 -16.88 17.62
C GLY A 116 0.13 -16.37 16.39
N ALA A 117 -0.33 -16.66 15.17
CA ALA A 117 0.26 -16.14 13.94
C ALA A 117 0.34 -14.61 13.92
N ALA A 118 -0.74 -13.91 14.28
CA ALA A 118 -0.79 -12.45 14.30
C ALA A 118 0.16 -11.85 15.35
N LYS A 119 0.31 -12.53 16.50
CA LYS A 119 1.22 -12.10 17.57
C LYS A 119 2.68 -12.10 17.13
N VAL A 120 3.06 -13.06 16.29
CA VAL A 120 4.44 -13.20 15.80
C VAL A 120 4.66 -12.31 14.57
N LEU A 121 3.72 -12.28 13.63
CA LEU A 121 3.97 -11.75 12.29
C LEU A 121 3.62 -10.27 12.12
N ILE A 122 2.51 -9.79 12.72
CA ILE A 122 2.02 -8.42 12.44
C ILE A 122 2.00 -7.51 13.67
N PHE A 123 1.63 -7.99 14.86
CA PHE A 123 1.55 -7.14 16.04
C PHE A 123 2.83 -6.38 16.41
N PRO A 124 4.06 -6.90 16.15
CA PRO A 124 5.28 -6.13 16.33
C PRO A 124 5.35 -4.85 15.49
N VAL A 125 4.62 -4.80 14.36
CA VAL A 125 4.66 -3.68 13.41
C VAL A 125 3.34 -2.90 13.31
N VAL A 126 2.20 -3.43 13.78
CA VAL A 126 0.88 -2.76 13.66
C VAL A 126 0.91 -1.34 14.22
N GLN A 127 1.52 -1.13 15.39
CA GLN A 127 1.51 0.17 16.06
C GLN A 127 2.24 1.24 15.22
N GLN A 128 3.48 0.95 14.80
CA GLN A 128 4.27 1.89 13.99
C GLN A 128 3.59 2.20 12.65
N PHE A 129 2.99 1.20 11.98
CA PHE A 129 2.24 1.41 10.75
C PHE A 129 1.00 2.28 10.98
N THR A 130 0.27 2.03 12.06
CA THR A 130 -0.93 2.80 12.42
C THR A 130 -0.59 4.28 12.64
N GLU A 131 0.48 4.56 13.37
CA GLU A 131 0.97 5.93 13.58
C GLU A 131 1.37 6.61 12.26
N ALA A 132 2.09 5.90 11.39
CA ALA A 132 2.49 6.41 10.10
C ALA A 132 1.29 6.65 9.16
N PHE A 133 0.28 5.77 9.19
CA PHE A 133 -0.97 5.93 8.44
C PHE A 133 -1.76 7.17 8.89
N VAL A 134 -1.90 7.34 10.20
CA VAL A 134 -2.52 8.51 10.81
C VAL A 134 -1.81 9.79 10.37
N GLN A 135 -0.48 9.83 10.42
CA GLN A 135 0.30 10.98 9.95
C GLN A 135 0.08 11.25 8.46
N ALA A 136 0.08 10.20 7.62
CA ALA A 136 -0.12 10.35 6.18
C ALA A 136 -1.52 10.90 5.82
N LEU A 137 -2.56 10.55 6.57
CA LEU A 137 -3.92 11.07 6.36
C LEU A 137 -4.03 12.57 6.64
N GLN A 138 -3.22 13.09 7.58
CA GLN A 138 -3.20 14.52 7.92
C GLN A 138 -2.46 15.38 6.88
N MET A 139 -1.65 14.77 6.00
CA MET A 139 -0.86 15.52 5.03
C MET A 139 -1.76 16.11 3.94
N PRO A 140 -1.73 17.43 3.67
CA PRO A 140 -2.48 18.03 2.59
C PRO A 140 -2.00 17.50 1.22
N ASP A 141 -2.87 17.57 0.21
CA ASP A 141 -2.53 17.12 -1.14
C ASP A 141 -1.38 17.98 -1.71
N GLY A 142 -0.39 17.35 -2.32
CA GLY A 142 0.85 17.98 -2.75
C GLY A 142 1.87 16.98 -3.33
N PRO A 143 3.17 17.31 -3.33
CA PRO A 143 4.20 16.45 -3.92
C PRO A 143 4.34 15.07 -3.25
N THR A 144 3.95 14.95 -1.98
CA THR A 144 4.15 13.76 -1.15
C THR A 144 2.84 13.07 -0.73
N SER A 145 1.67 13.63 -1.08
CA SER A 145 0.37 13.10 -0.70
C SER A 145 -0.66 13.45 -1.77
N ASP A 146 -1.53 12.51 -2.12
CA ASP A 146 -2.69 12.75 -2.97
C ASP A 146 -3.88 11.92 -2.49
N SER A 147 -5.05 12.17 -3.06
CA SER A 147 -6.27 11.46 -2.69
C SER A 147 -6.16 9.94 -2.89
N GLY A 148 -5.33 9.49 -3.84
CA GLY A 148 -5.09 8.06 -4.10
C GLY A 148 -4.31 7.39 -2.98
N LEU A 149 -3.23 8.00 -2.51
CA LEU A 149 -2.48 7.49 -1.36
C LEU A 149 -3.33 7.50 -0.09
N LYS A 150 -4.06 8.60 0.17
CA LYS A 150 -4.98 8.68 1.32
C LYS A 150 -6.05 7.60 1.30
N MET A 151 -6.59 7.29 0.12
CA MET A 151 -7.55 6.20 -0.05
C MET A 151 -6.93 4.84 0.32
N GLU A 152 -5.72 4.53 -0.15
CA GLU A 152 -5.07 3.26 0.21
C GLU A 152 -4.74 3.19 1.70
N VAL A 153 -4.28 4.29 2.30
CA VAL A 153 -4.05 4.37 3.75
C VAL A 153 -5.33 4.15 4.54
N LEU A 154 -6.45 4.78 4.12
CA LEU A 154 -7.73 4.61 4.78
C LEU A 154 -8.27 3.18 4.65
N LYS A 155 -8.06 2.51 3.50
CA LYS A 155 -8.38 1.09 3.31
C LYS A 155 -7.57 0.22 4.27
N ALA A 156 -6.26 0.47 4.41
CA ALA A 156 -5.40 -0.26 5.33
C ALA A 156 -5.85 -0.10 6.79
N VAL A 157 -6.12 1.14 7.24
CA VAL A 157 -6.66 1.40 8.58
C VAL A 157 -8.00 0.69 8.78
N THR A 158 -8.88 0.72 7.78
CA THR A 158 -10.17 0.03 7.83
C THR A 158 -9.99 -1.48 7.96
N ALA A 159 -9.05 -2.08 7.22
CA ALA A 159 -8.73 -3.50 7.30
C ALA A 159 -8.20 -3.86 8.68
N LEU A 160 -7.28 -3.07 9.25
CA LEU A 160 -6.77 -3.28 10.61
C LEU A 160 -7.87 -3.22 11.68
N VAL A 161 -8.78 -2.25 11.58
CA VAL A 161 -9.90 -2.12 12.53
C VAL A 161 -10.86 -3.31 12.44
N LYS A 162 -11.11 -3.83 11.22
CA LYS A 162 -11.96 -5.01 11.02
C LYS A 162 -11.30 -6.31 11.49
N ASN A 163 -10.03 -6.49 11.15
CA ASN A 163 -9.31 -7.75 11.36
C ASN A 163 -8.70 -7.86 12.77
N TYR A 164 -8.28 -6.73 13.36
CA TYR A 164 -7.59 -6.69 14.65
C TYR A 164 -8.20 -5.65 15.62
N PRO A 165 -9.53 -5.66 15.85
CA PRO A 165 -10.22 -4.60 16.60
C PRO A 165 -9.63 -4.40 18.00
N ARG A 166 -9.31 -5.48 18.72
CA ARG A 166 -8.75 -5.41 20.09
C ARG A 166 -7.41 -4.68 20.15
N HIS A 167 -6.58 -4.82 19.10
CA HIS A 167 -5.28 -4.15 19.02
C HIS A 167 -5.41 -2.70 18.56
N MET A 168 -6.46 -2.38 17.80
CA MET A 168 -6.68 -1.02 17.30
C MET A 168 -7.39 -0.10 18.30
N ILE A 169 -8.06 -0.63 19.34
CA ILE A 169 -8.82 0.17 20.33
C ILE A 169 -8.00 1.32 20.91
N SER A 170 -6.73 1.10 21.26
CA SER A 170 -5.85 2.14 21.82
C SER A 170 -5.62 3.31 20.86
N SER A 171 -5.62 3.04 19.56
CA SER A 171 -5.38 4.03 18.50
C SER A 171 -6.67 4.70 18.00
N MET A 172 -7.86 4.18 18.35
CA MET A 172 -9.14 4.70 17.85
C MET A 172 -9.41 6.17 18.24
N GLN A 173 -8.98 6.59 19.43
CA GLN A 173 -9.14 7.98 19.88
C GLN A 173 -8.38 8.97 18.97
N GLN A 174 -7.27 8.52 18.37
CA GLN A 174 -6.49 9.31 17.43
C GLN A 174 -7.02 9.19 15.99
N ILE A 175 -7.45 8.00 15.58
CA ILE A 175 -7.91 7.73 14.20
C ILE A 175 -9.20 8.50 13.89
N LEU A 176 -10.19 8.49 14.80
CA LEU A 176 -11.52 9.03 14.54
C LEU A 176 -11.53 10.53 14.15
N PRO A 177 -10.87 11.44 14.89
CA PRO A 177 -10.82 12.86 14.51
C PRO A 177 -10.19 13.09 13.13
N ILE A 178 -9.17 12.30 12.78
CA ILE A 178 -8.42 12.47 11.53
C ILE A 178 -9.24 12.02 10.33
N VAL A 179 -9.89 10.85 10.45
CA VAL A 179 -10.80 10.35 9.42
C VAL A 179 -12.00 11.30 9.27
N TRP A 180 -12.50 11.86 10.36
CA TRP A 180 -13.56 12.87 10.34
C TRP A 180 -13.14 14.14 9.58
N ASN A 181 -11.95 14.66 9.85
CA ASN A 181 -11.41 15.81 9.12
C ASN A 181 -11.25 15.49 7.62
N THR A 182 -10.69 14.32 7.30
CA THR A 182 -10.56 13.85 5.91
C THR A 182 -11.92 13.80 5.21
N LEU A 183 -12.95 13.30 5.89
CA LEU A 183 -14.31 13.21 5.36
C LEU A 183 -14.92 14.59 5.10
N THR A 184 -14.82 15.51 6.06
CA THR A 184 -15.42 16.85 5.95
C THR A 184 -14.71 17.71 4.90
N GLU A 185 -13.37 17.64 4.83
CA GLU A 185 -12.57 18.30 3.79
C GLU A 185 -12.89 17.74 2.39
N SER A 186 -12.95 16.41 2.26
CA SER A 186 -13.28 15.75 0.98
C SER A 186 -14.69 16.10 0.52
N ALA A 187 -15.66 16.19 1.43
CA ALA A 187 -17.03 16.59 1.11
C ALA A 187 -17.09 18.05 0.59
N ALA A 188 -16.36 18.97 1.23
CA ALA A 188 -16.27 20.35 0.79
C ALA A 188 -15.63 20.46 -0.62
N PHE A 189 -14.55 19.71 -0.85
CA PHE A 189 -13.88 19.65 -2.16
C PHE A 189 -14.80 19.09 -3.25
N TYR A 190 -15.50 17.97 -2.98
CA TYR A 190 -16.43 17.33 -3.91
C TYR A 190 -17.57 18.27 -4.34
N LEU A 191 -18.14 19.01 -3.39
CA LEU A 191 -19.19 20.00 -3.67
C LEU A 191 -18.68 21.17 -4.52
N CYS A 192 -17.48 21.66 -4.21
CA CYS A 192 -16.84 22.76 -4.96
C CYS A 192 -16.55 22.34 -6.41
N GLU A 193 -16.00 21.15 -6.61
CA GLU A 193 -15.69 20.65 -7.95
C GLU A 193 -16.96 20.41 -8.78
N ASN A 194 -18.02 19.84 -8.19
CA ASN A 194 -19.29 19.67 -8.88
C ASN A 194 -19.93 21.02 -9.28
N ARG A 195 -19.84 22.04 -8.42
CA ARG A 195 -20.32 23.40 -8.74
C ARG A 195 -19.52 24.01 -9.90
N SER A 196 -18.20 23.81 -9.93
CA SER A 196 -17.33 24.30 -11.01
C SER A 196 -17.62 23.61 -12.36
N LYS A 197 -17.91 22.30 -12.36
CA LYS A 197 -18.29 21.53 -13.56
C LYS A 197 -19.63 21.98 -14.14
N LEU A 198 -20.59 22.32 -13.29
CA LEU A 198 -21.87 22.90 -13.71
C LEU A 198 -21.69 24.27 -14.38
N TYR A 199 -20.83 25.13 -13.82
CA TYR A 199 -20.55 26.46 -14.39
C TYR A 199 -19.83 26.38 -15.76
N ARG A 200 -18.91 25.42 -15.94
CA ARG A 200 -18.26 25.18 -17.25
C ARG A 200 -19.21 24.60 -18.30
N ARG A 201 -20.25 23.87 -17.88
CA ARG A 201 -21.28 23.34 -18.78
C ARG A 201 -22.29 24.41 -19.20
N SER A 202 -22.69 25.31 -18.30
CA SER A 202 -23.58 26.43 -18.63
C SER A 202 -22.93 27.49 -19.53
N GLY A 203 -21.61 27.71 -19.41
CA GLY A 203 -20.86 28.64 -20.27
C GLY A 203 -20.57 28.18 -21.70
N ARG A 204 -20.90 26.93 -22.07
CA ARG A 204 -20.75 26.42 -23.46
C ARG A 204 -22.04 26.47 -24.29
N SER A 205 -23.17 26.86 -23.70
CA SER A 205 -24.47 26.91 -24.39
C SER A 205 -24.87 28.30 -24.92
N SER A 206 -23.99 29.30 -24.83
CA SER A 206 -24.28 30.69 -25.24
C SER A 206 -23.38 31.16 -26.39
N GLY A 207 -23.11 30.27 -27.35
CA GLY A 207 -22.36 30.58 -28.57
C GLY A 207 -23.07 29.99 -29.79
N PHE A 208 -24.17 30.61 -30.19
CA PHE A 208 -24.79 30.57 -31.52
C PHE A 208 -25.39 31.94 -31.79
#